data_AF-A0A2D6E1J1-F1
#
_entry.id   AF-A0A2D6E1J1-F1
#
_cell.length_a   1.000
_cell.length_b   1.000
_cell.length_c   1.000
_cell.angle_alpha   90.00
_cell.angle_beta   90.00
_cell.angle_gamma   90.00
#
_symmetry.space_group_name_H-M   'P 1'
#
loop_
_entity.id
_entity.type
_entity.pdbx_description
1 polymer ?
#
loop_
_entity_poly.entity_id
_entity_poly.type
_entity_poly.pdbx_seq_one_letter_code
_entity_poly.pdbx_strand_id
1 'polypeptide(L)' 'MYGLKINELEIEVHHKKHPYDEERVIILDEFSDVSSLEAEKIVNYLYLEGFLDYENTSLEIIKKRY' A
#
# COMPACT_ATOMS: atom_id res chain seq x y z
N MET A 1 -0.20 10.78 -7.28
CA MET A 1 0.01 9.33 -7.35
C MET A 1 1.52 9.11 -7.37
N TYR A 2 2.03 8.48 -6.33
CA TYR A 2 3.44 8.07 -6.26
C TYR A 2 3.44 6.55 -6.25
N GLY A 3 4.16 5.95 -7.20
CA GLY A 3 4.25 4.50 -7.37
C GLY A 3 5.70 4.05 -7.22
N LEU A 4 5.90 2.96 -6.51
CA LEU A 4 7.21 2.32 -6.35
C LEU A 4 7.08 0.86 -6.79
N LYS A 5 7.91 0.44 -7.76
CA LYS A 5 7.97 -0.93 -8.28
C LYS A 5 9.31 -1.55 -7.97
N ILE A 6 9.33 -2.66 -7.22
CA ILE A 6 10.53 -3.45 -6.90
C ILE A 6 10.18 -4.92 -7.13
N ASN A 7 10.95 -5.64 -7.97
CA ASN A 7 10.78 -7.07 -8.22
C ASN A 7 9.31 -7.52 -8.48
N GLU A 8 8.58 -6.74 -9.29
CA GLU A 8 7.15 -6.95 -9.61
C GLU A 8 6.17 -6.83 -8.43
N LEU A 9 6.64 -6.40 -7.26
CA LEU A 9 5.82 -5.79 -6.22
C LEU A 9 5.63 -4.32 -6.56
N GLU A 10 4.37 -3.90 -6.73
CA GLU A 10 4.01 -2.51 -6.96
C GLU A 10 3.20 -1.99 -5.77
N ILE A 11 3.68 -0.89 -5.18
CA ILE A 11 3.02 -0.21 -4.07
C ILE A 11 2.55 1.14 -4.59
N GLU A 12 1.24 1.35 -4.54
CA GLU A 12 0.61 2.61 -4.90
C GLU A 12 0.07 3.31 -3.66
N VAL A 13 0.51 4.54 -3.44
CA VAL A 13 -0.04 5.41 -2.40
C VAL A 13 -0.97 6.44 -3.04
N HIS A 14 -2.25 6.33 -2.70
CA HIS A 14 -3.31 7.21 -3.17
C HIS A 14 -3.71 8.18 -2.06
N HIS A 15 -3.26 9.43 -2.19
CA HIS A 15 -3.77 10.53 -1.39
C HIS A 15 -5.01 11.10 -2.08
N LYS A 16 -6.22 10.77 -1.60
CA LYS A 16 -7.42 11.49 -2.02
C LYS A 16 -7.53 12.77 -1.20
N LYS A 17 -7.69 13.91 -1.89
CA LYS A 17 -8.13 15.17 -1.29
C LYS A 17 -9.64 15.30 -1.48
N HIS A 18 -10.41 15.23 -0.39
CA HIS A 18 -11.83 15.64 -0.22
C HIS A 18 -12.89 15.07 -1.21
N PRO A 19 -14.11 14.69 -0.79
CA PRO A 19 -14.73 14.83 0.53
C PRO A 19 -14.62 13.63 1.47
N TYR A 20 -13.83 12.63 1.07
CA TYR A 20 -13.49 11.50 1.92
C TYR A 20 -11.96 11.41 1.90
N ASP A 21 -11.32 11.91 2.96
CA ASP A 21 -9.87 11.88 3.16
C ASP A 21 -9.41 10.47 3.56
N GLU A 22 -9.73 9.47 2.75
CA GLU A 22 -9.20 8.13 2.94
C GLU A 22 -7.89 8.03 2.15
N GLU A 23 -6.79 7.93 2.89
CA GLU A 23 -5.52 7.50 2.33
C GLU A 23 -5.60 6.00 2.06
N ARG A 24 -5.06 5.56 0.93
CA ARG A 24 -5.12 4.15 0.53
C ARG A 24 -3.77 3.69 0.03
N VAL A 25 -3.30 2.59 0.60
CA VAL A 25 -2.14 1.85 0.12
C VAL A 25 -2.65 0.62 -0.59
N ILE A 26 -2.34 0.51 -1.89
CA ILE A 26 -2.62 -0.66 -2.70
C ILE A 26 -1.30 -1.39 -2.92
N ILE A 27 -1.24 -2.64 -2.48
CA ILE A 27 -0.12 -3.54 -2.75
C ILE A 27 -0.57 -4.52 -3.85
N LEU A 28 0.04 -4.38 -5.02
CA LEU A 28 -0.12 -5.28 -6.14
C LEU A 28 0.97 -6.36 -6.05
N ASP A 29 0.55 -7.57 -5.69
CA ASP A 29 1.43 -8.72 -5.51
C ASP A 29 1.19 -9.72 -6.66
N GLU A 30 2.03 -9.65 -7.69
CA GLU A 30 1.91 -10.49 -8.88
C GLU A 30 2.30 -11.95 -8.65
N PHE A 31 3.15 -12.23 -7.66
CA PHE A 31 3.59 -13.59 -7.32
C PHE A 31 2.80 -14.21 -6.16
N SER A 32 1.92 -13.46 -5.51
CA SER A 32 1.22 -13.87 -4.29
C SER A 32 2.15 -14.16 -3.10
N ASP A 33 3.40 -13.71 -3.16
CA ASP A 33 4.47 -14.02 -2.21
C ASP A 33 4.42 -13.16 -0.95
N VAL A 34 3.72 -12.01 -0.99
CA VAL A 34 3.61 -11.10 0.16
C VAL A 34 2.54 -11.61 1.10
N SER A 35 2.93 -11.98 2.31
CA SER A 35 1.99 -12.31 3.37
C SER A 35 1.29 -11.06 3.92
N SER A 36 0.13 -11.22 4.56
CA SER A 36 -0.56 -10.10 5.22
C SER A 36 0.32 -9.39 6.25
N LEU A 37 1.18 -10.13 6.95
CA LEU A 37 2.12 -9.58 7.93
C LEU A 37 3.20 -8.72 7.26
N GLU A 38 3.70 -9.12 6.09
CA GLU A 38 4.67 -8.32 5.33
C GLU A 38 4.03 -7.07 4.75
N ALA A 39 2.78 -7.18 4.28
CA ALA A 39 1.99 -6.04 3.83
C ALA A 39 1.80 -4.99 4.96
N GLU A 40 1.47 -5.43 6.18
CA GLU A 40 1.39 -4.54 7.34
C GLU A 40 2.73 -3.87 7.66
N LYS A 41 3.85 -4.61 7.56
CA LYS A 41 5.19 -4.04 7.77
C LYS A 41 5.52 -2.97 6.73
N ILE A 42 5.10 -3.14 5.48
CA ILE A 42 5.26 -2.15 4.41
C ILE A 42 4.48 -0.87 4.76
N VAL A 43 3.21 -1.00 5.15
CA VAL A 43 2.39 0.16 5.55
C VAL A 43 2.99 0.88 6.76
N ASN A 44 3.43 0.12 7.77
CA ASN A 44 4.06 0.69 8.96
C ASN A 44 5.37 1.43 8.61
N TYR A 45 6.18 0.88 7.69
CA TYR A 45 7.37 1.57 7.20
C TYR A 45 7.03 2.90 6.51
N LEU A 46 6.02 2.90 5.63
CA LEU A 46 5.57 4.13 4.96
C LEU A 46 5.05 5.19 5.94
N TYR A 47 4.36 4.76 7.00
CA TYR A 47 3.95 5.65 8.10
C TYR A 47 5.15 6.26 8.83
N LEU A 48 6.12 5.43 9.23
CA LEU A 48 7.31 5.87 9.98
C LEU A 48 8.16 6.87 9.19
N GLU A 49 8.22 6.70 7.87
CA GLU A 49 8.91 7.62 6.95
C GLU A 49 8.09 8.90 6.65
N GLY A 50 6.86 9.00 7.15
CA GLY A 50 5.98 10.15 6.98
C GLY A 50 5.30 10.25 5.61
N PHE A 51 5.23 9.15 4.86
CA PHE A 51 4.54 9.10 3.58
C PHE A 51 3.03 8.97 3.69
N LEU A 52 2.49 8.58 4.85
CA LEU A 52 1.05 8.41 5.07
C LEU A 52 0.68 8.57 6.55
N ASP A 53 -0.59 8.83 6.82
CA ASP A 53 -1.21 8.83 8.15
C ASP A 53 -1.86 7.47 8.43
N TYR A 54 -1.28 6.71 9.35
CA TYR A 54 -1.69 5.34 9.64
C TYR A 54 -3.14 5.22 10.12
N GLU A 55 -3.65 6.21 10.87
CA GLU A 55 -5.01 6.15 11.42
C GLU A 55 -6.09 6.33 10.34
N ASN A 56 -5.74 6.98 9.22
CA ASN A 56 -6.64 7.29 8.12
C ASN A 56 -6.31 6.50 6.84
N THR A 57 -5.39 5.53 6.93
CA THR A 57 -4.93 4.73 5.80
C THR A 57 -5.58 3.35 5.76
N SER A 58 -6.25 3.05 4.65
CA SER A 58 -6.72 1.71 4.33
C SER A 58 -5.69 0.91 3.53
N LEU A 59 -5.48 -0.35 3.88
CA LEU A 59 -4.62 -1.29 3.15
C LEU A 59 -5.47 -2.21 2.27
N GLU A 60 -5.16 -2.26 0.98
CA GLU A 60 -5.69 -3.24 0.03
C GLU A 60 -4.55 -4.07 -0.57
N ILE A 61 -4.71 -5.40 -0.56
CA ILE A 61 -3.76 -6.34 -1.18
C ILE A 61 -4.46 -7.00 -2.36
N ILE A 62 -3.97 -6.76 -3.57
CA ILE A 62 -4.48 -7.40 -4.79
C ILE A 62 -3.47 -8.46 -5.20
N LYS A 63 -3.86 -9.72 -5.07
CA LYS A 63 -3.06 -10.87 -5.49
C LYS A 63 -3.50 -11.34 -6.85
N LYS A 64 -2.61 -11.35 -7.85
CA LYS A 64 -2.87 -12.06 -9.10
C LYS A 64 -2.59 -13.54 -8.88
N ARG A 65 -3.65 -14.36 -8.88
CA ARG A 65 -3.52 -15.81 -9.06
C ARG A 65 -3.62 -16.10 -10.55
N TYR A 66 -2.55 -16.64 -11.13
CA TYR A 66 -2.59 -17.31 -12.43
C TYR A 66 -3.28 -18.68 -12.32
#